data_AF-A0A932A8T5-F1
#
_entry.id   AF-A0A932A8T5-F1
#
_cell.length_a   1.000
_cell.length_b   1.000
_cell.length_c   1.000
_cell.angle_alpha   90.00
_cell.angle_beta   90.00
_cell.angle_gamma   90.00
#
_symmetry.space_group_name_H-M   'P 1'
#
loop_
_entity.id
_entity.type
_entity.pdbx_description
1 polymer ?
#
loop_
_entity_poly.entity_id
_entity_poly.type
_entity_poly.pdbx_seq_one_letter_code
_entity_poly.pdbx_strand_id
1 'polypeptide(L)'
;MNLDNELWVAAALLHKREPEREALQVSQIRSELSRINPSRSKQRAVYAYLSDHCVANKKRGRNSIGARIFVDVGYGLRRLYRPGDPTSPDRIHGKYKPERSEIPGRFWPLLDWYEAEYLRRGPHVTSAARSAEGMLPEGRAKDWLQFVGYINAHDLQLMKSAIEEDFEIVHPE
;
A
#
# COMPACT_ATOMS: atom_id res chain seq x y z
N MET A 1 -0.03 -15.66 12.39
CA MET A 1 0.52 -14.31 12.12
C MET A 1 -0.63 -13.31 12.10
N ASN A 2 -0.38 -12.09 12.54
CA ASN A 2 -1.31 -10.98 12.37
C ASN A 2 -1.22 -10.43 10.93
N LEU A 3 -2.29 -9.77 10.45
CA LEU A 3 -2.41 -9.34 9.06
C LEU A 3 -1.33 -8.32 8.66
N ASP A 4 -0.97 -7.40 9.56
CA ASP A 4 0.13 -6.46 9.35
C ASP A 4 1.49 -7.14 9.14
N ASN A 5 1.77 -8.20 9.89
CA ASN A 5 2.98 -9.00 9.73
C ASN A 5 2.97 -9.78 8.41
N GLU A 6 1.83 -10.35 8.02
CA GLU A 6 1.65 -11.02 6.72
C GLU A 6 1.88 -10.04 5.55
N LEU A 7 1.38 -8.81 5.66
CA LEU A 7 1.57 -7.76 4.67
C LEU A 7 3.02 -7.26 4.61
N TRP A 8 3.68 -7.13 5.76
CA TRP A 8 5.10 -6.81 5.81
C TRP A 8 5.93 -7.88 5.08
N VAL A 9 5.66 -9.17 5.34
CA VAL A 9 6.35 -10.29 4.68
C VAL A 9 6.11 -10.28 3.17
N ALA A 10 4.85 -10.08 2.73
CA ALA A 10 4.51 -9.99 1.31
C ALA A 10 5.29 -8.89 0.59
N ALA A 11 5.34 -7.69 1.16
CA ALA A 11 6.08 -6.58 0.58
C ALA A 11 7.61 -6.77 0.64
N ALA A 12 8.13 -7.35 1.72
CA ALA A 12 9.56 -7.65 1.85
C ALA A 12 10.03 -8.66 0.78
N LEU A 13 9.24 -9.72 0.53
CA LEU A 13 9.53 -10.69 -0.54
C LEU A 13 9.58 -10.01 -1.91
N LEU A 14 8.63 -9.14 -2.21
CA LEU A 14 8.59 -8.41 -3.48
C LEU A 14 9.80 -7.50 -3.66
N HIS A 15 10.12 -6.66 -2.66
CA HIS A 15 11.28 -5.78 -2.74
C HIS A 15 12.62 -6.52 -2.76
N LYS A 16 12.71 -7.69 -2.13
CA LYS A 16 13.91 -8.54 -2.20
C LYS A 16 14.06 -9.20 -3.57
N ARG A 17 12.95 -9.63 -4.19
CA ARG A 17 12.94 -10.21 -5.55
C ARG A 17 13.18 -9.17 -6.64
N GLU A 18 12.75 -7.93 -6.41
CA GLU A 18 12.82 -6.83 -7.36
C GLU A 18 13.53 -5.62 -6.72
N PRO A 19 14.85 -5.70 -6.45
CA PRO A 19 15.56 -4.67 -5.69
C PRO A 19 15.51 -3.27 -6.30
N GLU A 20 15.48 -3.17 -7.62
CA GLU A 20 15.38 -1.93 -8.39
C GLU A 20 14.01 -1.22 -8.21
N ARG A 21 12.96 -1.95 -7.79
CA ARG A 21 11.65 -1.34 -7.54
C ARG A 21 11.61 -0.65 -6.19
N GLU A 22 11.45 0.66 -6.24
CA GLU A 22 11.34 1.49 -5.03
C GLU A 22 10.01 1.33 -4.30
N ALA A 23 8.92 1.11 -5.05
CA ALA A 23 7.57 0.96 -4.53
C ALA A 23 6.79 -0.08 -5.33
N LEU A 24 5.73 -0.59 -4.73
CA LEU A 24 4.92 -1.71 -5.18
C LEU A 24 3.46 -1.29 -5.27
N GLN A 25 2.75 -1.78 -6.26
CA GLN A 25 1.30 -1.59 -6.32
C GLN A 25 0.61 -2.38 -5.19
N VAL A 26 -0.46 -1.81 -4.62
CA VAL A 26 -1.31 -2.50 -3.63
C VAL A 26 -1.78 -3.87 -4.14
N SER A 27 -2.10 -3.98 -5.43
CA SER A 27 -2.49 -5.24 -6.07
C SER A 27 -1.37 -6.29 -6.07
N GLN A 28 -0.11 -5.88 -6.27
CA GLN A 28 1.03 -6.79 -6.23
C GLN A 28 1.25 -7.32 -4.82
N ILE A 29 1.16 -6.47 -3.79
CA ILE A 29 1.30 -6.89 -2.39
C ILE A 29 0.17 -7.86 -2.03
N ARG A 30 -1.07 -7.59 -2.44
CA ARG A 30 -2.21 -8.51 -2.24
C ARG A 30 -2.02 -9.84 -2.97
N SER A 31 -1.49 -9.82 -4.19
CA SER A 31 -1.19 -11.03 -4.97
C SER A 31 -0.14 -11.90 -4.26
N GLU A 32 0.94 -11.29 -3.76
CA GLU A 32 1.97 -12.02 -3.01
C GLU A 32 1.41 -12.52 -1.66
N LEU A 33 0.55 -11.75 -0.98
CA LEU A 33 -0.19 -12.23 0.19
C LEU A 33 -1.01 -13.49 -0.12
N SER A 34 -1.64 -13.57 -1.30
CA SER A 34 -2.39 -14.77 -1.72
C SER A 34 -1.50 -16.01 -1.82
N ARG A 35 -0.22 -15.85 -2.19
CA ARG A 35 0.75 -16.97 -2.22
C ARG A 35 1.17 -17.43 -0.82
N ILE A 36 1.23 -16.51 0.14
CA ILE A 36 1.62 -16.81 1.53
C ILE A 36 0.43 -17.38 2.32
N ASN A 37 -0.74 -16.77 2.15
CA ASN A 37 -1.97 -17.09 2.86
C ASN A 37 -3.21 -16.80 1.96
N PRO A 38 -3.64 -17.79 1.16
CA PRO A 38 -4.74 -17.62 0.21
C PRO A 38 -6.05 -17.17 0.85
N SER A 39 -6.40 -17.70 2.03
CA SER A 39 -7.66 -17.36 2.71
C SER A 39 -7.63 -15.94 3.26
N ARG A 40 -6.48 -15.46 3.76
CA ARG A 40 -6.32 -14.08 4.22
C ARG A 40 -6.51 -13.07 3.09
N SER A 41 -5.93 -13.34 1.91
CA SER A 41 -5.94 -12.40 0.77
C SER A 41 -7.34 -12.03 0.26
N LYS A 42 -8.35 -12.83 0.60
CA LYS A 42 -9.76 -12.64 0.26
C LYS A 42 -10.52 -11.77 1.27
N GLN A 43 -9.94 -11.50 2.44
CA GLN A 43 -10.61 -10.71 3.48
C GLN A 43 -10.68 -9.23 3.11
N ARG A 44 -11.84 -8.60 3.31
CA ARG A 44 -12.07 -7.17 3.05
C ARG A 44 -11.10 -6.25 3.81
N ALA A 45 -10.67 -6.68 5.00
CA ALA A 45 -9.74 -5.93 5.85
C ALA A 45 -8.37 -5.68 5.21
N VAL A 46 -7.93 -6.53 4.25
CA VAL A 46 -6.63 -6.39 3.58
C VAL A 46 -6.48 -5.03 2.92
N TYR A 47 -7.51 -4.55 2.23
CA TYR A 47 -7.48 -3.24 1.58
C TYR A 47 -7.39 -2.10 2.59
N ALA A 48 -8.11 -2.18 3.71
CA ALA A 48 -8.03 -1.17 4.76
C ALA A 48 -6.61 -1.08 5.35
N TYR A 49 -5.92 -2.21 5.51
CA TYR A 49 -4.54 -2.25 5.99
C TYR A 49 -3.54 -1.65 5.00
N LEU A 50 -3.68 -1.99 3.72
CA LEU A 50 -2.82 -1.48 2.65
C LEU A 50 -3.06 0.00 2.33
N SER A 51 -4.30 0.48 2.48
CA SER A 51 -4.68 1.84 2.14
C SER A 51 -4.53 2.83 3.30
N ASP A 52 -4.75 2.39 4.54
CA ASP A 52 -4.82 3.27 5.70
C ASP A 52 -4.19 2.68 6.99
N HIS A 53 -4.62 1.52 7.46
CA HIS A 53 -4.38 1.15 8.86
C HIS A 53 -2.91 0.97 9.23
N CYS A 54 -2.05 0.65 8.27
CA CYS A 54 -0.61 0.46 8.50
C CYS A 54 0.26 1.44 7.71
N VAL A 55 -0.30 2.57 7.25
CA VAL A 55 0.39 3.55 6.40
C VAL A 55 0.89 4.72 7.24
N ALA A 56 2.20 4.88 7.34
CA ALA A 56 2.88 5.78 8.28
C ALA A 56 2.56 7.26 8.02
N ASN A 57 2.52 7.69 6.76
CA ASN A 57 2.28 9.09 6.38
C ASN A 57 0.79 9.46 6.23
N LYS A 58 -0.12 8.60 6.69
CA LYS A 58 -1.55 8.91 6.76
C LYS A 58 -2.00 9.12 8.19
N LYS A 59 -2.99 9.99 8.39
CA LYS A 59 -3.65 10.13 9.69
C LYS A 59 -4.25 8.78 10.10
N ARG A 60 -4.25 8.49 11.39
CA ARG A 60 -4.85 7.27 11.93
C ARG A 60 -6.37 7.37 11.84
N GLY A 61 -6.98 6.47 11.06
CA GLY A 61 -8.42 6.27 11.06
C GLY A 61 -8.95 5.70 12.38
N ARG A 62 -10.26 5.85 12.62
CA ARG A 62 -10.94 5.19 13.74
C ARG A 62 -10.77 3.67 13.59
N ASN A 63 -10.35 2.98 14.65
CA ASN A 63 -10.05 1.53 14.68
C ASN A 63 -8.80 1.07 13.90
N SER A 64 -7.87 1.98 13.54
CA SER A 64 -6.56 1.60 13.01
C SER A 64 -5.61 1.14 14.13
N ILE A 65 -4.74 0.16 13.83
CA ILE A 65 -3.74 -0.37 14.76
C ILE A 65 -2.52 0.55 14.99
N GLY A 66 -2.47 1.73 14.34
CA GLY A 66 -1.39 2.70 14.53
C GLY A 66 -0.01 2.29 13.98
N ALA A 67 0.08 1.13 13.32
CA ALA A 67 1.32 0.63 12.72
C ALA A 67 1.81 1.53 11.56
N ARG A 68 3.12 1.39 11.28
CA ARG A 68 3.89 2.10 10.26
C ARG A 68 4.56 1.09 9.32
N ILE A 69 3.81 0.14 8.77
CA ILE A 69 4.37 -0.89 7.89
C ILE A 69 4.73 -0.30 6.52
N PHE A 70 3.88 0.60 6.01
CA PHE A 70 4.00 1.17 4.67
C PHE A 70 4.16 2.67 4.68
N VAL A 71 4.73 3.20 3.60
CA VAL A 71 4.63 4.60 3.21
C VAL A 71 3.88 4.69 1.90
N ASP A 72 2.89 5.58 1.84
CA ASP A 72 2.22 5.95 0.59
C ASP A 72 3.14 6.89 -0.21
N VAL A 73 3.53 6.48 -1.41
CA VAL A 73 4.34 7.30 -2.31
C VAL A 73 3.53 7.92 -3.45
N GLY A 74 2.19 7.84 -3.37
CA GLY A 74 1.27 8.31 -4.40
C GLY A 74 0.83 7.20 -5.36
N TYR A 75 -0.21 7.47 -6.15
CA TYR A 75 -0.67 6.61 -7.26
C TYR A 75 -0.95 5.13 -6.90
N GLY A 76 -1.39 4.87 -5.66
CA GLY A 76 -1.66 3.50 -5.20
C GLY A 76 -0.40 2.67 -4.90
N LEU A 77 0.78 3.30 -4.91
CA LEU A 77 2.05 2.66 -4.63
C LEU A 77 2.38 2.70 -3.15
N ARG A 78 2.98 1.61 -2.66
CA ARG A 78 3.43 1.44 -1.28
C ARG A 78 4.86 0.96 -1.29
N ARG A 79 5.64 1.46 -0.35
CA ARG A 79 6.93 0.86 -0.01
C ARG A 79 6.96 0.53 1.47
N LEU A 80 7.86 -0.36 1.87
CA LEU A 80 8.10 -0.58 3.28
C LEU A 80 8.63 0.71 3.91
N TYR A 81 8.15 0.97 5.13
CA TYR A 81 8.64 2.06 5.95
C TYR A 81 10.14 1.93 6.22
N ARG A 82 10.80 3.06 6.40
CA ARG A 82 12.19 3.20 6.86
C ARG A 82 12.22 4.25 7.97
N PRO A 83 13.04 4.10 9.02
CA PRO A 83 13.23 5.14 10.01
C PRO A 83 13.63 6.47 9.35
N GLY A 84 12.95 7.55 9.72
CA GLY A 84 13.11 8.87 9.11
C GLY A 84 12.07 9.22 8.03
N ASP A 85 11.28 8.25 7.59
CA ASP A 85 10.19 8.54 6.65
C ASP A 85 9.12 9.46 7.26
N PRO A 86 8.42 10.24 6.41
CA PRO A 86 7.27 11.02 6.83
C PRO A 86 6.29 10.14 7.61
N THR A 87 5.99 10.56 8.84
CA THR A 87 5.18 9.79 9.78
C THR A 87 4.18 10.73 10.44
N SER A 88 2.90 10.37 10.41
CA SER A 88 1.85 11.09 11.11
C SER A 88 2.08 11.02 12.63
N PRO A 89 1.87 12.12 13.39
CA PRO A 89 2.14 12.16 14.83
C PRO A 89 1.49 11.04 15.63
N ASP A 90 0.28 10.65 15.24
CA ASP A 90 -0.52 9.57 15.85
C ASP A 90 -0.03 8.15 15.55
N ARG A 91 1.08 8.01 14.81
CA ARG A 91 1.70 6.73 14.45
C ARG A 91 3.15 6.60 14.89
N ILE A 92 3.78 7.63 15.46
CA ILE A 92 5.22 7.69 15.77
C ILE A 92 5.71 6.49 16.60
N HIS A 93 4.88 5.96 17.48
CA HIS A 93 5.23 4.82 18.35
C HIS A 93 4.75 3.46 17.82
N GLY A 94 4.06 3.43 16.68
CA GLY A 94 3.57 2.19 16.09
C GLY A 94 4.69 1.31 15.55
N LYS A 95 4.51 -0.01 15.55
CA LYS A 95 5.49 -0.93 14.96
C LYS A 95 5.61 -0.73 13.45
N TYR A 96 6.81 -0.95 12.90
CA TYR A 96 7.10 -0.81 11.47
C TYR A 96 7.71 -2.06 10.82
N LYS A 97 8.09 -3.05 11.63
CA LYS A 97 8.50 -4.39 11.22
C LYS A 97 8.02 -5.40 12.27
N PRO A 98 7.83 -6.68 11.92
CA PRO A 98 7.51 -7.70 12.90
C PRO A 98 8.73 -8.09 13.72
N GLU A 99 8.47 -8.63 14.91
CA GLU A 99 9.47 -9.35 15.69
C GLU A 99 9.67 -10.78 15.16
N ARG A 100 10.82 -11.40 15.46
CA ARG A 100 11.10 -12.79 15.05
C ARG A 100 10.04 -13.78 15.59
N SER A 101 9.53 -13.54 16.79
CA SER A 101 8.46 -14.33 17.43
C SER A 101 7.10 -14.21 16.71
N GLU A 102 6.89 -13.13 15.95
CA GLU A 102 5.61 -12.83 15.31
C GLU A 102 5.47 -13.45 13.90
N ILE A 103 6.56 -13.94 13.31
CA ILE A 103 6.59 -14.54 11.97
C ILE A 103 7.27 -15.92 11.97
N PRO A 104 6.85 -16.86 11.08
CA PRO A 104 7.51 -18.14 10.90
C PRO A 104 9.00 -18.02 10.60
N GLY A 105 9.81 -18.95 11.14
CA GLY A 105 11.27 -18.94 11.01
C GLY A 105 11.79 -18.87 9.58
N ARG A 106 11.06 -19.44 8.62
CA ARG A 106 11.39 -19.35 7.17
C ARG A 106 11.46 -17.92 6.64
N PHE A 107 10.84 -16.96 7.31
CA PHE A 107 10.83 -15.54 6.93
C PHE A 107 11.81 -14.69 7.75
N TRP A 108 12.51 -15.24 8.74
CA TRP A 108 13.54 -14.49 9.48
C TRP A 108 14.64 -13.89 8.59
N PRO A 109 15.10 -14.56 7.51
CA PRO A 109 16.06 -13.95 6.59
C PRO A 109 15.57 -12.66 5.91
N LEU A 110 14.25 -12.38 5.92
CA LEU A 110 13.71 -11.10 5.45
C LEU A 110 13.94 -9.97 6.45
N LEU A 111 13.96 -10.26 7.75
CA LEU A 111 14.29 -9.26 8.78
C LEU A 111 15.75 -8.86 8.68
N ASP A 112 16.62 -9.85 8.54
CA ASP A 112 18.06 -9.62 8.37
C ASP A 112 18.32 -8.82 7.08
N TRP A 113 17.67 -9.19 5.97
CA TRP A 113 17.71 -8.42 4.71
C TRP A 113 17.18 -6.99 4.86
N TYR A 114 16.07 -6.80 5.57
CA TYR A 114 15.47 -5.49 5.73
C TYR A 114 16.44 -4.54 6.46
N GLU A 115 17.05 -5.01 7.54
CA GLU A 115 18.03 -4.22 8.32
C GLU A 115 19.36 -4.02 7.58
N ALA A 116 19.88 -5.08 6.95
CA ALA A 116 21.18 -5.04 6.31
C ALA A 116 21.16 -4.33 4.95
N GLU A 117 20.06 -4.35 4.21
CA GLU A 117 20.04 -3.85 2.84
C GLU A 117 18.96 -2.80 2.64
N TYR A 118 17.71 -3.11 2.98
CA TYR A 118 16.59 -2.24 2.65
C TYR A 118 16.65 -0.88 3.35
N LEU A 119 17.02 -0.86 4.63
CA LEU A 119 17.12 0.37 5.42
C LEU A 119 18.27 1.29 4.98
N ARG A 120 19.32 0.75 4.36
CA ARG A 120 20.46 1.55 3.87
C ARG A 120 20.17 2.26 2.56
N ARG A 121 19.05 1.92 1.90
CA ARG A 121 18.59 2.64 0.71
C ARG A 121 18.23 4.07 1.15
N GLY A 122 18.99 5.04 0.66
CA GLY A 122 18.91 6.44 1.10
C GLY A 122 17.50 7.04 1.01
N PRO A 123 17.25 8.17 1.70
CA PRO A 123 15.97 8.86 1.64
C PRO A 123 15.71 9.33 0.21
N HIS A 124 14.62 8.85 -0.39
CA HIS A 124 14.19 9.38 -1.68
C HIS A 124 13.33 10.62 -1.44
N VAL A 125 13.84 11.78 -1.85
CA VAL A 125 13.04 12.99 -2.03
C VAL A 125 11.98 12.63 -3.08
N THR A 126 10.71 12.69 -2.71
CA THR A 126 9.60 12.33 -3.60
C THR A 126 9.71 13.11 -4.92
N SER A 127 9.80 12.41 -6.05
CA SER A 127 9.72 13.01 -7.39
C SER A 127 8.36 13.71 -7.63
N ALA A 128 7.36 13.45 -6.77
CA ALA A 128 6.13 14.23 -6.69
C ALA A 128 6.37 15.74 -6.46
N ALA A 129 7.49 16.14 -5.87
CA ALA A 129 7.85 17.56 -5.72
C ALA A 129 8.36 18.20 -7.04
N ARG A 130 8.69 17.41 -8.08
CA ARG A 130 9.13 17.96 -9.38
C ARG A 130 8.06 17.92 -10.48
N SER A 131 7.00 17.12 -10.32
CA SER A 131 5.98 16.95 -11.38
C SER A 131 4.58 17.49 -11.00
N ALA A 132 4.39 18.00 -9.78
CA ALA A 132 3.11 18.57 -9.34
C ALA A 132 2.96 20.08 -9.63
N GLU A 133 3.97 20.72 -10.21
CA GLU A 133 3.99 22.18 -10.40
C GLU A 133 3.21 22.67 -11.64
N GLY A 134 2.47 21.78 -12.32
CA GLY A 134 1.79 22.15 -13.56
C GLY A 134 0.47 21.45 -13.90
N MET A 135 -0.12 20.60 -13.04
CA MET A 135 -1.33 19.87 -13.42
C MET A 135 -2.25 19.52 -12.25
N LEU A 136 -2.87 20.52 -11.63
CA LEU A 136 -4.07 20.32 -10.81
C LEU A 136 -5.21 21.14 -11.43
N PRO A 137 -6.32 20.53 -11.87
CA PRO A 137 -7.49 21.30 -12.28
C PRO A 137 -8.17 21.88 -11.04
N GLU A 138 -8.47 23.18 -11.08
CA GLU A 138 -9.15 23.87 -9.99
C GLU A 138 -10.65 23.55 -9.94
N GLY A 139 -11.22 23.54 -8.73
CA GLY A 139 -12.67 23.40 -8.49
C GLY A 139 -13.12 22.04 -7.94
N ARG A 140 -14.44 21.81 -7.97
CA ARG A 140 -15.18 20.69 -7.34
C ARG A 140 -14.67 19.27 -7.65
N ALA A 141 -13.79 19.10 -8.63
CA ALA A 141 -13.15 17.83 -8.96
C ALA A 141 -12.25 17.29 -7.83
N LYS A 142 -11.69 18.17 -6.98
CA LYS A 142 -10.85 17.76 -5.82
C LYS A 142 -11.62 16.95 -4.78
N ASP A 143 -12.92 17.21 -4.60
CA ASP A 143 -13.72 16.59 -3.53
C ASP A 143 -14.13 15.15 -3.90
N TRP A 144 -14.35 14.85 -5.18
CA TRP A 144 -14.67 13.50 -5.64
C TRP A 144 -13.47 12.54 -5.55
N LEU A 145 -12.26 13.07 -5.67
CA LEU A 145 -11.00 12.31 -5.61
C LEU A 145 -10.54 11.96 -4.19
N GLN A 146 -11.09 12.63 -3.16
CA GLN A 146 -10.88 12.23 -1.77
C GLN A 146 -11.67 10.99 -1.37
N PHE A 147 -12.81 10.72 -2.04
CA PHE A 147 -13.72 9.65 -1.67
C PHE A 147 -13.55 8.38 -2.50
N VAL A 148 -13.24 8.52 -3.79
CA VAL A 148 -12.95 7.41 -4.70
C VAL A 148 -11.50 7.57 -5.12
N GLY A 149 -10.59 6.77 -4.53
CA GLY A 149 -9.18 6.80 -4.90
C GLY A 149 -9.01 6.79 -6.42
N TYR A 150 -8.12 7.64 -6.93
CA TYR A 150 -7.88 7.85 -8.35
C TYR A 150 -7.88 6.53 -9.14
N ILE A 151 -8.88 6.37 -10.01
CA ILE A 151 -8.94 5.29 -11.00
C ILE A 151 -7.85 5.61 -12.04
N ASN A 152 -6.92 4.70 -12.26
CA ASN A 152 -5.86 4.92 -13.26
C ASN A 152 -6.44 4.81 -14.69
N ALA A 153 -5.68 5.31 -15.68
CA ALA A 153 -6.14 5.36 -17.08
C ALA A 153 -6.56 3.99 -17.64
N HIS A 154 -5.88 2.91 -17.23
CA HIS A 154 -6.21 1.55 -17.65
C HIS A 154 -7.55 1.08 -17.08
N ASP A 155 -7.81 1.34 -15.79
CA ASP A 155 -9.08 1.00 -15.15
C ASP A 155 -10.24 1.88 -15.68
N LEU A 156 -9.95 3.14 -16.03
CA LEU A 156 -10.89 4.01 -16.75
C LEU A 156 -11.22 3.46 -18.14
N GLN A 157 -10.23 2.94 -18.87
CA GLN A 157 -10.41 2.30 -20.17
C GLN A 157 -11.29 1.05 -20.03
N LEU A 158 -11.04 0.21 -19.02
CA LEU A 158 -11.79 -1.00 -18.73
C LEU A 158 -13.25 -0.70 -18.37
N MET A 159 -13.47 0.32 -17.55
CA MET A 159 -14.82 0.79 -17.22
C MET A 159 -15.54 1.37 -18.44
N LYS A 160 -14.83 2.13 -19.28
CA LYS A 160 -15.39 2.69 -20.51
C LYS A 160 -15.81 1.59 -21.48
N SER A 161 -14.95 0.59 -21.72
CA SER A 161 -15.28 -0.57 -22.55
C SER A 161 -16.45 -1.37 -21.97
N ALA A 162 -16.50 -1.55 -20.64
CA ALA A 162 -17.62 -2.24 -19.99
C ALA A 162 -18.95 -1.49 -20.11
N ILE A 163 -18.93 -0.15 -20.22
CA ILE A 163 -20.14 0.66 -20.45
C ILE A 163 -20.55 0.63 -21.93
N GLU A 164 -19.57 0.58 -22.84
CA GLU A 164 -19.80 0.51 -24.29
C GLU A 164 -20.26 -0.90 -24.75
N GLU A 165 -20.02 -1.94 -23.95
CA GLU A 165 -20.48 -3.32 -24.20
C GLU A 165 -21.92 -3.62 -23.73
N ASP A 166 -22.72 -2.59 -23.43
CA ASP A 166 -24.18 -2.64 -23.22
C ASP A 166 -24.63 -3.66 -22.15
N PHE A 167 -24.55 -3.27 -20.88
CA PHE A 167 -25.16 -4.05 -19.80
C PHE A 167 -26.69 -3.98 -19.90
N GLU A 168 -27.34 -5.14 -20.08
CA GLU A 168 -28.79 -5.29 -19.94
C GLU A 168 -29.26 -4.70 -18.61
N ILE A 169 -30.11 -3.69 -18.70
CA ILE A 169 -30.79 -3.07 -17.56
C ILE A 169 -31.70 -4.14 -16.95
N VAL A 170 -31.30 -4.68 -15.80
CA VAL A 170 -32.21 -5.52 -14.99
C VAL A 170 -33.23 -4.59 -14.35
N HIS A 171 -34.43 -4.55 -14.93
CA HIS A 171 -35.58 -3.88 -14.32
C HIS A 171 -36.02 -4.68 -13.09
N PRO A 172 -36.08 -4.06 -11.90
CA PRO A 172 -36.67 -4.72 -10.74
C PRO A 172 -38.20 -4.78 -10.91
N GLU A 173 -38.77 -5.98 -10.67
CA GLU A 173 -40.21 -6.20 -10.49
C GLU A 173 -40.71 -5.62 -9.16
#